data_AF-A0A165RLT9-F1
#
_entry.id   AF-A0A165RLT9-F1
#
_cell.length_a   1.000
_cell.length_b   1.000
_cell.length_c   1.000
_cell.angle_alpha   90.00
_cell.angle_beta   90.00
_cell.angle_gamma   90.00
#
_symmetry.space_group_name_H-M   'P 1'
#
loop_
_entity.id
_entity.type
_entity.pdbx_description
1 polymer ?
#
loop_
_entity_poly.entity_id
_entity_poly.type
_entity_poly.pdbx_seq_one_letter_code
_entity_poly.pdbx_strand_id
1 'polypeptide(L)' 'MRSFYPYVPNEVKHRKRTSRDQLKVLETMFKQETKPSATLRKQLSAQLGMTPREVQVRPRSRR' A
#
# COMPACT_ATOMS: atom_id res chain seq x y z
N MET A 1 27.76 3.20 -9.31
CA MET A 1 27.33 4.61 -9.40
C MET A 1 26.12 4.81 -8.49
N ARG A 2 26.20 5.72 -7.50
CA ARG A 2 25.04 6.08 -6.66
C ARG A 2 24.19 7.07 -7.47
N SER A 3 23.01 6.66 -7.93
CA SER A 3 22.06 7.61 -8.52
C SER A 3 21.55 8.54 -7.42
N PHE A 4 22.01 9.79 -7.45
CA PHE A 4 21.38 10.89 -6.73
C PHE A 4 20.08 11.22 -7.46
N TYR A 5 18.94 10.87 -6.87
CA TYR A 5 17.67 11.39 -7.35
C TYR A 5 17.60 12.88 -6.98
N PRO A 6 17.38 13.79 -7.95
CA PRO A 6 17.23 15.20 -7.65
C PRO A 6 16.01 15.38 -6.74
N TYR A 7 16.20 16.08 -5.62
CA TYR A 7 15.11 16.44 -4.74
C TYR A 7 14.23 17.46 -5.44
N VAL A 8 13.00 17.08 -5.78
CA VAL A 8 12.02 17.95 -6.44
C VAL A 8 10.95 18.33 -5.41
N PRO A 9 11.14 19.43 -4.66
CA PRO A 9 10.34 19.75 -3.46
C PRO A 9 8.83 19.86 -3.69
N ASN A 10 8.41 20.09 -4.93
CA ASN A 10 7.00 20.30 -5.30
C ASN A 10 6.39 19.12 -6.08
N GLU A 11 7.07 17.97 -6.17
CA GLU A 11 6.49 16.78 -6.80
C GLU A 11 5.39 16.18 -5.93
N VAL A 12 4.15 16.57 -6.24
CA VAL A 12 2.96 15.88 -5.74
C VAL A 12 2.93 14.49 -6.38
N LYS A 13 3.37 13.48 -5.63
CA LYS A 13 3.18 12.07 -6.01
C LYS A 13 1.69 11.76 -6.01
N HIS A 14 1.11 11.75 -7.20
CA HIS A 14 -0.28 11.36 -7.41
C HIS A 14 -0.43 9.89 -7.01
N ARG A 15 -1.03 9.63 -5.84
CA ARG A 15 -1.32 8.28 -5.39
C ARG A 15 -2.22 7.62 -6.43
N LYS A 16 -1.81 6.45 -6.94
CA LYS A 16 -2.71 5.66 -7.77
C LYS A 16 -3.90 5.23 -6.93
N ARG A 17 -5.11 5.43 -7.46
CA ARG A 17 -6.33 5.03 -6.77
C ARG A 17 -6.37 3.51 -6.69
N THR A 18 -6.50 2.97 -5.49
CA THR A 18 -6.75 1.54 -5.29
C THR A 18 -8.10 1.17 -5.88
N SER A 19 -8.13 0.13 -6.70
CA SER A 19 -9.38 -0.42 -7.24
C SER A 19 -10.28 -0.93 -6.11
N ARG A 20 -11.59 -0.96 -6.35
CA ARG A 20 -12.58 -1.52 -5.41
C ARG A 20 -12.28 -2.98 -5.06
N ASP A 21 -11.75 -3.75 -6.00
CA ASP A 21 -11.37 -5.15 -5.78
C ASP A 21 -10.15 -5.27 -4.87
N GLN A 22 -9.14 -4.43 -5.08
CA GLN A 22 -7.97 -4.34 -4.19
C GLN A 22 -8.40 -3.96 -2.76
N LEU A 23 -9.35 -3.02 -2.65
CA LEU A 23 -9.89 -2.60 -1.35
C LEU A 23 -10.60 -3.75 -0.62
N LYS A 24 -11.41 -4.54 -1.33
CA LYS A 24 -12.14 -5.70 -0.78
C LYS A 24 -11.17 -6.76 -0.22
N VAL A 25 -10.13 -7.12 -0.98
CA VAL A 25 -9.11 -8.09 -0.53
C VAL A 25 -8.39 -7.60 0.72
N LEU A 26 -7.96 -6.34 0.71
CA LEU A 26 -7.32 -5.74 1.87
C LEU A 26 -8.28 -5.72 3.07
N GLU A 27 -9.57 -5.40 2.90
CA GLU A 27 -10.54 -5.32 4.01
C GLU A 27 -10.78 -6.69 4.64
N THR A 28 -10.95 -7.72 3.83
CA THR A 28 -11.08 -9.09 4.32
C THR A 28 -9.83 -9.52 5.08
N MET A 29 -8.64 -9.22 4.56
CA MET A 29 -7.38 -9.56 5.24
C MET A 29 -7.26 -8.82 6.57
N PHE A 30 -7.48 -7.50 6.60
CA PHE A 30 -7.37 -6.72 7.84
C PHE A 30 -8.42 -7.07 8.91
N LYS A 31 -9.57 -7.64 8.50
CA LYS A 31 -10.55 -8.21 9.44
C LYS A 31 -10.03 -9.49 10.11
N GLN A 32 -9.23 -10.27 9.40
CA GLN A 32 -8.67 -11.54 9.90
C GLN A 32 -7.37 -11.32 10.66
N GLU A 33 -6.48 -10.48 10.15
CA GLU A 33 -5.16 -10.19 10.69
C GLU A 33 -5.00 -8.68 10.86
N THR A 34 -5.21 -8.19 12.09
CA THR A 34 -5.12 -6.75 12.40
C THR A 34 -3.70 -6.21 12.29
N LYS A 35 -2.68 -7.08 12.34
CA LYS A 35 -1.25 -6.73 12.25
C LYS A 35 -0.56 -7.61 11.20
N PRO A 36 -0.78 -7.36 9.90
CA PRO A 36 -0.20 -8.17 8.84
C PRO A 36 1.32 -8.17 8.93
N SER A 37 1.93 -9.35 8.99
CA SER A 37 3.39 -9.51 9.06
C SER A 37 4.09 -8.94 7.81
N ALA A 38 5.41 -8.68 7.91
CA ALA A 38 6.17 -8.15 6.78
C ALA A 38 6.16 -9.06 5.55
N THR A 39 6.09 -10.38 5.77
CA THR A 39 5.99 -11.40 4.71
C THR A 39 4.63 -11.35 4.02
N LEU A 40 3.55 -11.28 4.80
CA LEU A 40 2.19 -11.19 4.28
C LEU A 40 1.98 -9.91 3.47
N ARG A 41 2.53 -8.77 3.93
CA ARG A 41 2.49 -7.51 3.18
C ARG A 41 3.20 -7.61 1.84
N LYS A 42 4.35 -8.29 1.78
CA LYS A 42 5.09 -8.50 0.51
C LYS A 42 4.29 -9.36 -0.46
N GLN A 43 3.70 -10.45 0.02
CA GLN A 43 2.86 -11.34 -0.80
C GLN A 43 1.66 -10.59 -1.39
N LEU A 44 0.92 -9.85 -0.56
CA LEU A 44 -0.23 -9.07 -1.01
C LEU A 44 0.16 -7.93 -1.96
N SER A 45 1.32 -7.31 -1.71
CA SER A 45 1.84 -6.26 -2.59
C SER A 45 2.11 -6.81 -4.00
N ALA A 46 2.68 -8.01 -4.09
CA ALA A 46 2.92 -8.69 -5.36
C ALA A 46 1.61 -9.10 -6.05
N GLN A 47 0.63 -9.60 -5.29
CA GLN A 47 -0.67 -10.02 -5.84
C GLN A 47 -1.52 -8.85 -6.33
N LEU A 48 -1.48 -7.71 -5.62
CA LEU A 48 -2.32 -6.55 -5.92
C LEU A 48 -1.61 -5.51 -6.79
N GLY A 49 -0.33 -5.71 -7.11
CA GLY A 49 0.50 -4.72 -7.80
C GLY A 49 0.67 -3.42 -7.01
N MET A 50 0.59 -3.51 -5.69
CA MET A 50 0.72 -2.39 -4.76
C MET A 50 2.10 -2.42 -4.11
N THR A 51 2.53 -1.33 -3.49
CA THR A 51 3.73 -1.35 -2.65
C THR A 51 3.39 -1.91 -1.26
N PRO A 52 4.33 -2.57 -0.55
CA PRO A 52 4.12 -3.00 0.83
C PRO A 52 3.70 -1.86 1.76
N ARG A 53 4.08 -0.62 1.43
CA ARG A 53 3.69 0.58 2.15
C ARG A 53 2.23 0.95 1.91
N GLU A 54 1.72 0.84 0.69
CA GLU A 54 0.30 1.04 0.39
C GLU A 54 -0.58 -0.05 1.03
N VAL A 55 -0.08 -1.29 1.11
CA VAL A 55 -0.74 -2.38 1.85
C VAL A 55 -0.75 -2.10 3.37
N GLN A 56 0.32 -1.52 3.91
CA GLN A 56 0.43 -1.18 5.34
C GLN A 56 -0.41 0.04 5.74
N VAL A 57 -0.47 1.09 4.90
CA VAL A 57 -1.02 2.42 5.23
C VAL A 57 -2.56 2.46 5.24
N ARG A 58 -3.23 1.37 5.63
CA ARG A 58 -4.70 1.40 5.74
C ARG A 58 -5.22 0.88 7.07
N PRO A 59 -5.38 1.81 8.03
CA PRO A 59 -6.66 1.91 8.72
C PRO A 59 -7.24 3.35 8.75
N ARG A 60 -8.54 3.42 8.41
CA ARG A 60 -9.58 4.45 8.62
C ARG A 60 -9.83 5.53 7.54
N SER A 61 -11.04 5.45 6.97
CA SER A 61 -12.05 6.53 7.05
C SER A 61 -13.40 5.92 7.40
N ARG A 62 -13.55 5.43 8.65
CA ARG A 62 -14.89 5.35 9.27
C ARG A 62 -15.30 6.80 9.55
N ARG A 63 -16.02 7.43 8.61
CA ARG A 63 -16.92 8.52 8.94
C ARG A 63 -18.09 7.92 9.71
#